data_AF-A0A915CS76-F1
#
_entry.id   AF-A0A915CS76-F1
#
_cell.length_a   1.000
_cell.length_b   1.000
_cell.length_c   1.000
_cell.angle_alpha   90.00
_cell.angle_beta   90.00
_cell.angle_gamma   90.00
#
_symmetry.space_group_name_H-M   'P 1'
#
loop_
_entity.id
_entity.type
_entity.pdbx_description
1 polymer ?
#
loop_
_entity_poly.entity_id
_entity_poly.type
_entity_poly.pdbx_seq_one_letter_code
_entity_poly.pdbx_strand_id
1 'polypeptide(L)'
;MNSSKPNVPKKQIRRVKANFRERNRMHGLNRAMDTLRQVVPLTTYQHQKLSKIETLRLARNYITALDKILNTQTEPNPLNMPRC
;
A
#
# COMPACT_ATOMS: atom_id res chain seq x y z
N MET A 1 26.85 -32.27 29.96
CA MET A 1 25.46 -31.81 29.75
C MET A 1 25.18 -31.82 28.25
N ASN A 2 24.51 -32.86 27.75
CA ASN A 2 24.28 -33.04 26.32
C ASN A 2 22.96 -32.34 25.95
N SER A 3 23.05 -31.14 25.36
CA SER A 3 21.89 -30.37 24.92
C SER A 3 21.34 -30.98 23.63
N SER A 4 20.41 -31.94 23.79
CA SER A 4 19.66 -32.54 22.68
C SER A 4 18.95 -31.45 21.88
N LYS A 5 19.49 -31.12 20.70
CA LYS A 5 18.84 -30.18 19.78
C LYS A 5 17.45 -30.71 19.44
N PRO A 6 16.38 -29.90 19.55
CA PRO A 6 15.05 -30.36 19.22
C PRO A 6 15.02 -30.79 17.74
N ASN A 7 14.60 -32.03 17.48
CA ASN A 7 14.46 -32.58 16.14
C ASN A 7 13.22 -31.96 15.47
N VAL A 8 13.38 -30.72 14.98
CA VAL A 8 12.33 -30.00 14.26
C VAL A 8 12.09 -30.71 12.91
N PRO A 9 10.87 -31.22 12.64
CA PRO A 9 10.60 -31.92 11.40
C PRO A 9 10.95 -31.07 10.17
N LYS A 10 11.61 -31.65 9.17
CA LYS A 10 12.02 -30.96 7.92
C LYS A 10 10.85 -30.19 7.26
N LYS A 11 9.62 -30.72 7.37
CA LYS A 11 8.37 -30.07 6.91
C LYS A 11 8.11 -28.74 7.62
N GLN A 12 8.35 -28.67 8.92
CA GLN A 12 8.19 -27.45 9.72
C GLN A 12 9.23 -26.40 9.32
N ILE A 13 10.49 -26.80 9.08
CA ILE A 13 11.55 -25.89 8.60
C ILE A 13 11.17 -25.28 7.24
N ARG A 14 10.67 -26.11 6.30
CA ARG A 14 10.21 -25.63 4.98
C ARG A 14 9.06 -24.63 5.12
N ARG A 15 8.08 -24.91 5.99
CA ARG A 15 6.94 -24.02 6.26
C ARG A 15 7.40 -22.68 6.85
N VAL A 16 8.32 -22.68 7.81
CA VAL A 16 8.88 -21.46 8.40
C VAL A 16 9.59 -20.62 7.33
N LYS A 17 10.43 -21.23 6.49
CA LYS A 17 11.09 -20.53 5.38
C LYS A 17 10.11 -19.95 4.37
N ALA A 18 9.03 -20.67 4.05
CA ALA A 18 7.99 -20.18 3.15
C ALA A 18 7.24 -18.98 3.75
N ASN A 19 6.85 -19.06 5.01
CA ASN A 19 6.17 -17.95 5.71
C ASN A 19 7.05 -16.71 5.79
N PHE A 20 8.36 -16.87 6.02
CA PHE A 20 9.30 -15.75 6.01
C PHE A 20 9.35 -15.04 4.65
N ARG A 21 9.44 -15.81 3.55
CA ARG A 21 9.42 -15.24 2.19
C ARG A 21 8.13 -14.49 1.91
N GLU A 22 6.99 -15.07 2.27
CA GLU A 22 5.70 -14.41 2.05
C GLU A 22 5.56 -13.13 2.87
N ARG A 23 6.05 -13.13 4.12
CA ARG A 23 6.09 -11.92 4.94
C ARG A 23 6.94 -10.82 4.27
N ASN A 24 8.12 -11.16 3.74
CA ASN A 24 8.96 -10.19 3.04
C ASN A 24 8.30 -9.65 1.76
N ARG A 25 7.62 -10.52 1.00
CA ARG A 25 6.83 -10.12 -0.17
C ARG A 25 5.74 -9.12 0.22
N MET A 26 5.02 -9.41 1.32
CA MET A 26 3.98 -8.53 1.84
C MET A 26 4.55 -7.21 2.40
N HIS A 27 5.74 -7.20 3.00
CA HIS A 27 6.42 -5.96 3.39
C HIS A 27 6.73 -5.09 2.16
N GLY A 28 7.20 -5.68 1.06
CA GLY A 28 7.41 -4.96 -0.21
C GLY A 28 6.11 -4.34 -0.73
N LEU A 29 5.02 -5.11 -0.75
CA LEU A 29 3.70 -4.62 -1.18
C LEU A 29 3.19 -3.48 -0.29
N ASN A 30 3.30 -3.62 1.03
CA ASN A 30 2.86 -2.59 1.95
C ASN A 30 3.70 -1.31 1.82
N ARG A 31 5.02 -1.42 1.57
CA ARG A 31 5.86 -0.25 1.29
C ARG A 31 5.42 0.48 0.03
N ALA A 32 5.15 -0.23 -1.06
CA ALA A 32 4.63 0.37 -2.29
C ALA A 32 3.28 1.07 -2.04
N MET A 33 2.43 0.50 -1.20
CA MET A 33 1.16 1.11 -0.80
C MET A 33 1.36 2.41 -0.02
N ASP A 34 2.33 2.47 0.87
CA ASP A 34 2.66 3.69 1.62
C ASP A 34 3.26 4.77 0.70
N THR A 35 4.09 4.39 -0.28
CA THR A 35 4.56 5.34 -1.30
C THR A 35 3.41 5.91 -2.12
N LEU A 36 2.42 5.08 -2.50
CA LEU A 36 1.23 5.57 -3.18
C LEU A 36 0.46 6.60 -2.32
N ARG A 37 0.31 6.34 -1.02
CA ARG A 37 -0.37 7.30 -0.11
C ARG A 37 0.33 8.66 -0.01
N GLN A 38 1.63 8.74 -0.27
CA GLN A 38 2.38 10.01 -0.21
C GLN A 38 2.10 10.92 -1.41
N VAL A 39 1.76 10.34 -2.56
CA VAL A 39 1.58 11.10 -3.83
C VAL A 39 0.12 11.35 -4.16
N VAL A 40 -0.80 10.64 -3.52
CA VAL A 40 -2.23 10.84 -3.70
C VAL A 40 -2.71 11.95 -2.75
N PRO A 41 -3.51 12.92 -3.21
CA PRO A 41 -3.94 14.06 -2.41
C PRO A 41 -4.79 13.60 -1.21
N LEU A 42 -4.20 13.63 -0.01
CA LEU A 42 -4.89 13.30 1.23
C LEU A 42 -5.70 14.53 1.70
N THR A 43 -7.03 14.42 1.69
CA THR A 43 -7.92 15.48 2.19
C THR A 43 -8.28 15.34 3.67
N THR A 44 -7.72 14.34 4.37
CA THR A 44 -8.05 14.09 5.77
C THR A 44 -7.32 15.10 6.66
N TYR A 45 -8.08 16.02 7.26
CA TYR A 45 -7.60 16.98 8.28
C TYR A 45 -6.89 16.34 9.48
N GLN A 46 -6.98 15.02 9.65
CA GLN A 46 -6.62 14.29 10.87
C GLN A 46 -5.35 13.42 10.74
N HIS A 47 -4.52 13.59 9.69
CA HIS A 47 -3.31 12.79 9.48
C HIS A 47 -3.56 11.26 9.45
N GLN A 48 -4.80 10.82 9.19
CA GLN A 48 -5.17 9.41 9.23
C GLN A 48 -4.75 8.71 7.93
N LYS A 49 -4.13 7.53 8.05
CA LYS A 49 -3.81 6.70 6.88
C LYS A 49 -5.08 6.11 6.28
N LEU A 50 -5.30 6.33 4.99
CA LEU A 50 -6.38 5.69 4.23
C LEU A 50 -6.24 4.17 4.21
N SER A 51 -7.37 3.47 4.20
CA SER A 51 -7.41 2.02 3.97
C SER A 51 -6.88 1.67 2.57
N LYS A 52 -6.57 0.38 2.35
CA LYS A 52 -6.01 -0.05 1.07
C LYS A 52 -6.96 0.24 -0.11
N ILE A 53 -8.25 0.00 0.07
CA ILE A 53 -9.23 0.21 -0.99
C ILE A 53 -9.45 1.69 -1.29
N GLU A 54 -9.49 2.53 -0.26
CA GLU A 54 -9.65 3.99 -0.41
C GLU A 54 -8.46 4.59 -1.15
N THR A 55 -7.22 4.24 -0.77
CA THR A 55 -6.02 4.72 -1.47
C THR A 55 -6.05 4.34 -2.97
N LEU A 56 -6.47 3.12 -3.32
CA LEU A 56 -6.54 2.70 -4.73
C LEU A 56 -7.63 3.45 -5.50
N ARG A 57 -8.82 3.61 -4.91
CA ARG A 57 -9.92 4.37 -5.52
C ARG A 57 -9.54 5.82 -5.76
N LEU A 58 -8.92 6.44 -4.75
CA LEU A 58 -8.47 7.82 -4.81
C LEU A 58 -7.37 8.01 -5.85
N ALA A 59 -6.38 7.11 -5.90
CA ALA A 59 -5.31 7.14 -6.90
C ALA A 59 -5.88 7.09 -8.34
N ARG A 60 -6.81 6.17 -8.61
CA ARG A 60 -7.46 6.07 -9.92
C ARG A 60 -8.15 7.38 -10.30
N ASN A 61 -8.97 7.92 -9.39
CA ASN A 61 -9.70 9.14 -9.66
C ASN A 61 -8.76 10.34 -9.83
N TYR A 62 -7.63 10.35 -9.11
CA TYR A 62 -6.63 11.41 -9.21
C TYR A 62 -5.97 11.43 -10.58
N ILE A 63 -5.60 10.25 -11.11
CA ILE A 63 -5.09 10.13 -12.48
C ILE A 63 -6.12 10.70 -13.49
N THR A 64 -7.40 10.32 -13.39
CA THR A 64 -8.45 10.85 -14.26
C THR A 64 -8.65 12.37 -14.12
N ALA A 65 -8.52 12.92 -12.91
CA ALA A 65 -8.65 14.35 -12.68
C ALA A 65 -7.49 15.12 -13.32
N LEU A 66 -6.25 14.64 -13.14
CA LEU A 66 -5.06 15.24 -13.77
C LEU A 66 -5.15 15.19 -15.30
N ASP A 67 -5.59 14.06 -15.86
CA ASP A 67 -5.79 13.91 -17.31
C ASP A 67 -6.82 14.91 -17.84
N LYS A 68 -7.93 15.12 -17.13
CA LYS A 68 -8.90 16.18 -17.48
C LYS A 68 -8.28 17.56 -17.46
N ILE A 69 -7.57 17.93 -16.39
CA ILE A 69 -6.93 19.25 -16.25
C ILE A 69 -5.98 19.53 -17.43
N LEU A 70 -5.17 18.53 -17.82
CA LEU A 70 -4.25 18.65 -18.95
C LEU A 70 -4.97 18.84 -20.29
N ASN A 71 -6.12 18.17 -20.49
CA ASN A 71 -6.86 18.20 -21.74
C ASN A 71 -7.84 19.38 -21.86
N THR A 72 -8.35 19.94 -20.75
CA THR A 72 -9.41 20.96 -20.79
C THR A 72 -8.94 22.39 -20.53
N GLN A 73 -7.65 22.61 -20.21
CA GLN A 73 -7.10 23.94 -19.84
C GLN A 73 -7.93 24.70 -18.79
N THR A 74 -8.75 24.00 -18.01
CA THR A 74 -9.55 24.59 -16.95
C THR A 74 -8.79 24.52 -15.65
N GLU A 75 -8.69 25.67 -14.98
CA GLU A 75 -8.03 25.79 -13.68
C GLU A 75 -8.49 24.68 -12.72
N PRO A 76 -7.57 24.01 -12.02
CA PRO A 76 -7.92 22.92 -11.12
C PRO A 76 -8.79 23.44 -9.98
N ASN A 77 -10.10 23.27 -10.07
CA ASN A 77 -11.02 23.60 -8.98
C ASN A 77 -10.75 22.65 -7.80
N PRO A 78 -10.34 23.16 -6.62
CA PRO A 78 -10.07 22.34 -5.44
C PRO A 78 -11.26 21.50 -4.98
N LEU A 79 -12.48 21.88 -5.37
CA LEU A 79 -13.72 21.14 -5.09
C LEU A 79 -13.95 19.94 -6.03
N ASN A 80 -13.30 19.92 -7.19
CA ASN A 80 -13.38 18.82 -8.17
C ASN A 80 -12.28 17.78 -7.99
N MET A 81 -11.38 17.96 -7.02
CA MET A 81 -10.40 16.94 -6.68
C MET A 81 -11.11 15.73 -6.09
N PRO A 82 -10.67 14.50 -6.45
CA PRO A 82 -11.27 13.30 -5.91
C PRO A 82 -11.07 13.28 -4.39
N ARG A 83 -12.17 13.14 -3.68
CA ARG A 83 -12.20 12.94 -2.23
C ARG A 83 -12.31 11.46 -1.92
N CYS A 84 -11.81 11.11 -0.73
CA CYS A 84 -12.02 9.80 -0.12
C CYS A 84 -13.44 9.73 0.43
#